data_AF-A0A136N730-F1
#
_entry.id   AF-A0A136N730-F1
#
_cell.length_a   1.000
_cell.length_b   1.000
_cell.length_c   1.000
_cell.angle_alpha   90.00
_cell.angle_beta   90.00
_cell.angle_gamma   90.00
#
_symmetry.space_group_name_H-M   'P 1'
#
loop_
_entity.id
_entity.type
_entity.pdbx_description
1 polymer ?
#
loop_
_entity_poly.entity_id
_entity_poly.type
_entity_poly.pdbx_seq_one_letter_code
_entity_poly.pdbx_strand_id
1 'polypeptide(L)'
;MILNPQRRKKIGIILVIFLISFYVKNTYFSNWYDATKFESTHGILSKIPHMFYLTSFKQLFLFFKNEYYPSLLFLLGLTTYFIVAKKYIQLLIMWTFFIGVFVLILLTYPDGFVQFYIESQLLILSIFVAIPFAYQVVNSKIKLAIPFAIFLLFTVRVIHVSNDFTNRLHYLRNVLANTSPKVIIPIEKLDMNIMKYTWGLAYEGWLLSTLESGKTQSVVCEETPNQFRNFQNDKMIFLTNTQNKPYQEIKNLYFQKDTTHVYQLK
;
A
#
# COMPACT_ATOMS: atom_id res chain seq x y z
N MET A 1 31.37 0.72 -17.95
CA MET A 1 31.98 1.65 -16.96
C MET A 1 32.28 0.85 -15.70
N ILE A 2 33.55 0.49 -15.49
CA ILE A 2 34.02 -0.10 -14.24
C ILE A 2 33.90 1.02 -13.19
N LEU A 3 32.98 0.87 -12.22
CA LEU A 3 32.83 1.81 -11.11
C LEU A 3 34.20 2.06 -10.46
N ASN A 4 34.53 3.33 -10.16
CA ASN A 4 35.74 3.69 -9.40
C ASN A 4 35.83 2.80 -8.13
N PRO A 5 37.01 2.26 -7.79
CA PRO A 5 37.21 1.43 -6.59
C PRO A 5 36.54 1.97 -5.33
N GLN A 6 36.57 3.28 -5.10
CA GLN A 6 35.92 3.92 -3.95
C GLN A 6 34.39 3.76 -3.98
N ARG A 7 33.76 3.85 -5.17
CA ARG A 7 32.31 3.66 -5.33
C ARG A 7 31.92 2.20 -5.12
N ARG A 8 32.74 1.25 -5.60
CA ARG A 8 32.52 -0.19 -5.37
C ARG A 8 32.54 -0.52 -3.88
N LYS A 9 33.53 0.01 -3.14
CA LYS A 9 33.62 -0.15 -1.69
C LYS A 9 32.36 0.39 -0.99
N LYS A 10 31.90 1.59 -1.36
CA LYS A 10 30.66 2.17 -0.80
C LYS A 10 29.43 1.32 -1.09
N ILE A 11 29.26 0.84 -2.32
CA ILE A 11 28.14 -0.04 -2.68
C ILE A 11 28.20 -1.36 -1.92
N GLY A 12 29.39 -1.96 -1.78
CA GLY A 12 29.58 -3.17 -0.99
C GLY A 12 29.20 -2.98 0.48
N ILE A 13 29.63 -1.86 1.09
CA ILE A 13 29.24 -1.50 2.46
C ILE A 13 27.72 -1.34 2.57
N ILE A 14 27.08 -0.61 1.65
CA ILE A 14 25.63 -0.43 1.65
C ILE A 14 24.91 -1.77 1.52
N LEU A 15 25.38 -2.66 0.64
CA LEU A 15 24.79 -3.99 0.47
C LEU A 15 24.92 -4.83 1.74
N VAL A 16 26.10 -4.84 2.37
CA VAL A 16 26.31 -5.56 3.64
C VAL A 16 25.41 -5.02 4.74
N ILE A 17 25.33 -3.69 4.89
CA ILE A 17 24.43 -3.05 5.86
C ILE A 17 22.99 -3.45 5.57
N PHE A 18 22.55 -3.39 4.31
CA PHE A 18 21.21 -3.80 3.90
C PHE A 18 20.93 -5.26 4.26
N LEU A 19 21.84 -6.19 3.96
CA LEU A 19 21.68 -7.61 4.28
C LEU A 19 21.62 -7.86 5.79
N ILE A 20 22.46 -7.19 6.57
CA ILE A 20 22.43 -7.26 8.04
C ILE A 20 21.11 -6.71 8.56
N SER A 21 20.68 -5.52 8.11
CA SER A 21 19.40 -4.93 8.51
C SER A 21 18.22 -5.81 8.13
N PHE A 22 18.25 -6.41 6.94
CA PHE A 22 17.23 -7.35 6.49
C PHE A 22 17.17 -8.59 7.39
N TYR A 23 18.33 -9.20 7.69
CA TYR A 23 18.41 -10.35 8.58
C TYR A 23 17.91 -10.01 9.99
N VAL A 24 18.35 -8.89 10.57
CA VAL A 24 17.91 -8.43 11.90
C VAL A 24 16.41 -8.18 11.91
N LYS A 25 15.87 -7.46 10.91
CA LYS A 25 14.43 -7.22 10.77
C LYS A 25 13.66 -8.53 10.71
N ASN A 26 14.11 -9.48 9.89
CA ASN A 26 13.40 -10.73 9.69
C ASN A 26 13.48 -11.67 10.91
N THR A 27 14.57 -11.61 11.67
CA THR A 27 14.79 -12.49 12.83
C THR A 27 14.11 -11.95 14.08
N TYR A 28 14.21 -10.64 14.34
CA TYR A 28 13.81 -10.04 15.61
C TYR A 28 12.52 -9.21 15.53
N PHE A 29 12.12 -8.78 14.33
CA PHE A 29 10.98 -7.87 14.14
C PHE A 29 9.93 -8.42 13.18
N SER A 30 9.92 -9.74 12.94
CA SER A 30 8.87 -10.38 12.16
C SER A 30 7.53 -10.23 12.86
N ASN A 31 6.52 -9.81 12.12
CA ASN A 31 5.15 -9.69 12.61
C ASN A 31 4.22 -10.59 11.78
N TRP A 32 2.98 -10.74 12.25
CA TRP A 32 1.97 -11.55 11.57
C TRP A 32 1.75 -11.12 10.11
N TYR A 33 1.82 -9.81 9.84
CA TYR A 33 1.65 -9.26 8.50
C TYR A 33 2.78 -9.71 7.55
N ASP A 34 4.02 -9.69 8.02
CA ASP A 34 5.17 -10.20 7.27
C ASP A 34 5.04 -11.70 7.02
N ALA A 35 4.63 -12.47 8.04
CA ALA A 35 4.45 -13.92 7.93
C ALA A 35 3.45 -14.29 6.82
N THR A 36 2.28 -13.63 6.77
CA THR A 36 1.29 -13.85 5.70
C THR A 36 1.85 -13.52 4.32
N LYS A 37 2.71 -12.51 4.20
CA LYS A 37 3.38 -12.20 2.93
C LYS A 37 4.42 -13.26 2.57
N PHE A 38 5.19 -13.77 3.52
CA PHE A 38 6.15 -14.86 3.27
C PHE A 38 5.47 -16.20 2.92
N GLU A 39 4.33 -16.51 3.50
CA GLU A 39 3.54 -17.68 3.11
C GLU A 39 3.16 -17.62 1.63
N SER A 40 2.76 -16.45 1.13
CA SER A 40 2.46 -16.26 -0.31
C SER A 40 3.65 -16.52 -1.24
N THR A 41 4.88 -16.44 -0.70
CA THR A 41 6.13 -16.70 -1.43
C THR A 41 6.48 -18.18 -1.56
N HIS A 42 5.84 -19.07 -0.78
CA HIS A 42 6.06 -20.50 -0.92
C HIS A 42 5.59 -20.98 -2.31
N GLY A 43 6.49 -21.67 -3.03
CA GLY A 43 6.22 -22.07 -4.41
C GLY A 43 6.24 -20.91 -5.42
N ILE A 44 6.89 -19.77 -5.13
CA ILE A 44 7.01 -18.68 -6.11
C ILE A 44 7.58 -19.16 -7.44
N LEU A 45 8.59 -20.03 -7.39
CA LEU A 45 9.24 -20.56 -8.58
C LEU A 45 8.29 -21.42 -9.43
N SER A 46 7.36 -22.16 -8.81
CA SER A 46 6.38 -22.96 -9.55
C SER A 46 5.27 -22.11 -10.19
N LYS A 47 5.06 -20.88 -9.71
CA LYS A 47 4.10 -19.92 -10.29
C LYS A 47 4.67 -19.18 -11.52
N ILE A 48 5.99 -19.09 -11.68
CA ILE A 48 6.64 -18.34 -12.78
C ILE A 48 6.17 -18.81 -14.18
N PRO A 49 6.14 -20.12 -14.51
CA PRO A 49 5.70 -20.57 -15.84
C PRO A 49 4.26 -20.19 -16.17
N HIS A 50 3.43 -19.97 -15.14
CA HIS A 50 2.01 -19.64 -15.27
C HIS A 50 1.71 -18.16 -15.06
N MET A 51 2.72 -17.29 -14.96
CA MET A 51 2.54 -15.89 -14.54
C MET A 51 1.56 -15.10 -15.42
N PHE A 52 1.52 -15.38 -16.72
CA PHE A 52 0.64 -14.68 -17.67
C PHE A 52 -0.84 -15.04 -17.50
N TYR A 53 -1.14 -16.15 -16.82
CA TYR A 53 -2.50 -16.59 -16.54
C TYR A 53 -3.05 -16.04 -15.21
N LEU A 54 -2.17 -15.47 -14.37
CA LEU A 54 -2.56 -14.90 -13.08
C LEU A 54 -3.55 -13.74 -13.26
N THR A 55 -4.51 -13.64 -12.34
CA THR A 55 -5.49 -12.55 -12.32
C THR A 55 -4.80 -11.20 -12.14
N SER A 56 -3.76 -11.14 -11.30
CA SER A 56 -2.95 -9.93 -11.13
C SER A 56 -2.25 -9.49 -12.41
N PHE A 57 -1.81 -10.41 -13.28
CA PHE A 57 -1.20 -10.02 -14.54
C PHE A 57 -2.21 -9.29 -15.43
N LYS A 58 -3.43 -9.82 -15.54
CA LYS A 58 -4.52 -9.20 -16.31
C LYS A 58 -4.91 -7.84 -15.75
N GLN A 59 -5.11 -7.74 -14.44
CA GLN A 59 -5.44 -6.48 -13.75
C GLN A 59 -4.32 -5.44 -13.93
N LEU A 60 -3.06 -5.86 -13.74
CA LEU A 60 -1.92 -4.97 -13.84
C LEU A 60 -1.74 -4.42 -15.26
N PHE A 61 -1.97 -5.26 -16.29
CA PHE A 61 -1.96 -4.81 -17.67
C PHE A 61 -3.01 -3.72 -17.93
N LEU A 62 -4.22 -3.88 -17.39
CA LEU A 62 -5.27 -2.85 -17.47
C LEU A 62 -4.85 -1.56 -16.77
N PHE A 63 -4.20 -1.65 -15.61
CA PHE A 63 -3.68 -0.47 -14.90
C PHE A 63 -2.58 0.23 -15.69
N PHE A 64 -1.65 -0.51 -16.29
CA PHE A 64 -0.63 0.07 -17.17
C PHE A 64 -1.22 0.74 -18.41
N LYS A 65 -2.30 0.17 -18.96
CA LYS A 65 -2.99 0.76 -20.11
C LYS A 65 -3.72 2.06 -19.74
N ASN A 66 -4.43 2.07 -18.62
CA ASN A 66 -5.37 3.14 -18.30
C ASN A 66 -4.76 4.26 -17.44
N GLU A 67 -3.84 3.92 -16.52
CA GLU A 67 -3.40 4.84 -15.47
C GLU A 67 -1.87 5.01 -15.43
N TYR A 68 -1.12 3.92 -15.63
CA TYR A 68 0.35 3.92 -15.53
C TYR A 68 1.07 3.96 -16.89
N TYR A 69 0.37 4.31 -17.97
CA TYR A 69 0.97 4.44 -19.29
C TYR A 69 2.10 5.50 -19.34
N PRO A 70 2.10 6.61 -18.54
CA PRO A 70 3.23 7.53 -18.53
C PRO A 70 4.51 6.85 -18.06
N SER A 71 4.44 5.98 -17.04
CA SER A 71 5.60 5.23 -16.56
C SER A 71 6.19 4.33 -17.65
N LEU A 72 5.36 3.73 -18.51
CA LEU A 72 5.83 2.97 -19.68
C LEU A 72 6.49 3.87 -20.72
N LEU A 73 5.96 5.06 -20.98
CA LEU A 73 6.57 6.02 -21.89
C LEU A 73 7.95 6.48 -21.39
N PHE A 74 8.09 6.76 -20.09
CA PHE A 74 9.38 7.09 -19.48
C PHE A 74 10.36 5.92 -19.57
N LEU A 75 9.90 4.69 -19.34
CA LEU A 75 10.73 3.49 -19.44
C LEU A 75 11.22 3.27 -20.88
N LEU A 76 10.35 3.47 -21.88
CA LEU A 76 10.69 3.40 -23.30
C LEU A 76 11.70 4.49 -23.67
N GLY A 77 11.46 5.75 -23.29
CA GLY A 77 12.39 6.85 -23.55
C GLY A 77 13.77 6.63 -22.95
N LEU A 78 13.82 6.15 -21.70
CA LEU A 78 15.08 5.82 -21.02
C LEU A 78 15.80 4.62 -21.66
N THR A 79 15.03 3.61 -22.10
CA THR A 79 15.56 2.46 -22.85
C THR A 79 16.20 2.91 -24.15
N THR A 80 15.50 3.70 -24.96
CA THR A 80 16.02 4.26 -26.21
C THR A 80 17.27 5.10 -25.96
N TYR A 81 17.25 5.95 -24.93
CA TYR A 81 18.43 6.74 -24.55
C TYR A 81 19.64 5.85 -24.22
N PHE A 82 19.49 4.79 -23.42
CA PHE A 82 20.62 3.90 -23.10
C PHE A 82 21.12 3.09 -24.31
N ILE A 83 20.23 2.69 -25.21
CA ILE A 83 20.62 2.01 -26.47
C ILE A 83 21.45 2.97 -27.33
N VAL A 84 20.95 4.17 -27.61
CA VAL A 84 21.63 5.18 -28.44
C VAL A 84 22.96 5.61 -27.81
N ALA A 85 23.01 5.77 -26.48
CA ALA A 85 24.22 6.10 -25.74
C ALA A 85 25.16 4.89 -25.52
N LYS A 86 24.83 3.70 -26.04
CA LYS A 86 25.59 2.45 -25.89
C LYS A 86 25.86 2.06 -24.43
N LYS A 87 24.95 2.41 -23.51
CA LYS A 87 25.00 2.14 -22.05
C LYS A 87 24.33 0.80 -21.70
N TYR A 88 24.75 -0.29 -22.35
CA TYR A 88 24.07 -1.59 -22.26
C TYR A 88 24.05 -2.22 -20.86
N ILE A 89 25.12 -2.02 -20.07
CA ILE A 89 25.17 -2.55 -18.70
C ILE A 89 24.13 -1.85 -17.82
N GLN A 90 24.00 -0.52 -17.93
CA GLN A 90 22.99 0.24 -17.19
C GLN A 90 21.57 -0.15 -17.62
N LEU A 91 21.37 -0.37 -18.92
CA LEU A 91 20.12 -0.87 -19.46
C LEU A 91 19.75 -2.25 -18.87
N LEU A 92 20.70 -3.19 -18.88
CA LEU A 92 20.51 -4.52 -18.31
C LEU A 92 20.14 -4.44 -16.83
N ILE A 93 20.89 -3.67 -16.04
CA ILE A 93 20.61 -3.50 -14.61
C ILE A 93 19.21 -2.92 -14.40
N MET A 94 18.85 -1.85 -15.13
CA MET A 94 17.54 -1.20 -15.02
C MET A 94 16.41 -2.19 -15.34
N TRP A 95 16.49 -2.93 -16.44
CA TRP A 95 15.48 -3.91 -16.82
C TRP A 95 15.41 -5.10 -15.86
N THR A 96 16.55 -5.60 -15.37
CA THR A 96 16.58 -6.67 -14.36
C THR A 96 15.86 -6.23 -13.08
N PHE A 97 16.09 -5.01 -12.60
CA PHE A 97 15.38 -4.50 -11.42
C PHE A 97 13.90 -4.25 -11.70
N PHE A 98 13.57 -3.63 -12.84
CA PHE A 98 12.19 -3.35 -13.21
C PHE A 98 11.38 -4.65 -13.34
N ILE A 99 11.85 -5.61 -14.14
CA ILE A 99 11.21 -6.91 -14.34
C ILE A 99 11.20 -7.71 -13.03
N GLY A 100 12.30 -7.70 -12.28
CA GLY A 100 12.40 -8.41 -11.00
C GLY A 100 11.34 -7.95 -10.00
N VAL A 101 11.23 -6.63 -9.79
CA VAL A 101 10.21 -6.06 -8.90
C VAL A 101 8.80 -6.30 -9.45
N PHE A 102 8.60 -6.14 -10.76
CA PHE A 102 7.31 -6.38 -11.40
C PHE A 102 6.84 -7.84 -11.19
N VAL A 103 7.72 -8.81 -11.41
CA VAL A 103 7.44 -10.24 -11.18
C VAL A 103 7.16 -10.49 -9.69
N LEU A 104 7.95 -9.92 -8.77
CA LEU A 104 7.71 -10.06 -7.34
C LEU A 104 6.32 -9.55 -6.93
N ILE A 105 5.90 -8.40 -7.46
CA ILE A 105 4.57 -7.84 -7.21
C ILE A 105 3.48 -8.81 -7.71
N LEU A 106 3.59 -9.31 -8.95
CA LEU A 106 2.62 -10.25 -9.51
C LEU A 106 2.49 -11.54 -8.69
N LEU A 107 3.63 -12.10 -8.28
CA LEU A 107 3.67 -13.36 -7.57
C LEU A 107 3.23 -13.27 -6.11
N THR A 108 3.31 -12.07 -5.51
CA THR A 108 2.81 -11.80 -4.15
C THR A 108 1.28 -11.74 -4.12
N TYR A 109 0.64 -11.41 -5.25
CA TYR A 109 -0.82 -11.28 -5.38
C TYR A 109 -1.33 -12.13 -6.55
N PRO A 110 -1.18 -13.46 -6.54
CA PRO A 110 -1.54 -14.30 -7.71
C PRO A 110 -3.02 -14.20 -8.09
N ASP A 111 -3.90 -14.04 -7.09
CA ASP A 111 -5.36 -14.01 -7.26
C ASP A 111 -5.91 -12.61 -7.60
N GLY A 112 -5.03 -11.62 -7.76
CA GLY A 112 -5.39 -10.23 -7.98
C GLY A 112 -5.22 -9.38 -6.71
N PHE A 113 -5.48 -8.08 -6.85
CA PHE A 113 -5.29 -7.11 -5.77
C PHE A 113 -6.37 -6.03 -5.79
N VAL A 114 -6.60 -5.42 -4.62
CA VAL A 114 -7.32 -4.15 -4.53
C VAL A 114 -6.40 -3.06 -5.06
N GLN A 115 -6.90 -2.26 -6.01
CA GLN A 115 -6.13 -1.21 -6.69
C GLN A 115 -5.38 -0.32 -5.69
N PHE A 116 -6.11 0.25 -4.73
CA PHE A 116 -5.56 1.15 -3.70
C PHE A 116 -4.29 0.59 -3.03
N TYR A 117 -4.28 -0.71 -2.74
CA TYR A 117 -3.15 -1.35 -2.08
C TYR A 117 -1.95 -1.52 -3.03
N ILE A 118 -2.19 -1.91 -4.30
CA ILE A 118 -1.10 -2.17 -5.25
C ILE A 118 -0.39 -0.90 -5.72
N GLU A 119 -1.07 0.26 -5.70
CA GLU A 119 -0.47 1.53 -6.15
C GLU A 119 0.83 1.83 -5.39
N SER A 120 0.84 1.57 -4.09
CA SER A 120 2.02 1.72 -3.23
C SER A 120 3.21 0.86 -3.67
N GLN A 121 2.93 -0.36 -4.17
CA GLN A 121 3.94 -1.29 -4.65
C GLN A 121 4.45 -0.89 -6.04
N LEU A 122 3.55 -0.43 -6.92
CA LEU A 122 3.89 0.04 -8.27
C LEU A 122 4.70 1.35 -8.25
N LEU A 123 4.59 2.15 -7.18
CA LEU A 123 5.43 3.33 -7.00
C LEU A 123 6.92 2.99 -7.02
N ILE A 124 7.31 1.82 -6.52
CA ILE A 124 8.70 1.35 -6.52
C ILE A 124 9.24 1.24 -7.96
N LEU A 125 8.43 0.72 -8.89
CA LEU A 125 8.80 0.64 -10.31
C LEU A 125 9.02 2.04 -10.90
N SER A 126 8.17 2.99 -10.52
CA SER A 126 8.28 4.38 -10.98
C SER A 126 9.58 5.03 -10.49
N ILE A 127 10.04 4.73 -9.27
CA ILE A 127 11.33 5.23 -8.74
C ILE A 127 12.51 4.72 -9.58
N PHE A 128 12.50 3.45 -9.99
CA PHE A 128 13.56 2.85 -10.82
C PHE A 128 13.65 3.45 -12.22
N VAL A 129 12.57 4.03 -12.73
CA VAL A 129 12.55 4.73 -14.02
C VAL A 129 12.84 6.22 -13.85
N ALA A 130 12.21 6.86 -12.86
CA ALA A 130 12.28 8.30 -12.64
C ALA A 130 13.68 8.77 -12.23
N ILE A 131 14.38 8.04 -11.35
CA ILE A 131 15.72 8.45 -10.90
C ILE A 131 16.72 8.46 -12.06
N PRO A 132 16.92 7.38 -12.83
CA PRO A 132 17.87 7.42 -13.93
C PRO A 132 17.46 8.41 -15.01
N PHE A 133 16.16 8.58 -15.28
CA PHE A 133 15.66 9.59 -16.20
C PHE A 133 16.05 11.00 -15.76
N ALA A 134 15.80 11.36 -14.49
CA ALA A 134 16.15 12.65 -13.92
C ALA A 134 17.66 12.94 -13.91
N TYR A 135 18.50 11.91 -13.76
CA TYR A 135 19.96 12.10 -13.73
C TYR A 135 20.62 12.05 -15.12
N GLN A 136 20.09 11.27 -16.06
CA GLN A 136 20.75 10.97 -17.33
C GLN A 136 20.15 11.71 -18.53
N VAL A 137 18.85 12.01 -18.48
CA VAL A 137 18.10 12.58 -19.62
C VAL A 137 17.81 14.06 -19.41
N VAL A 138 17.47 14.45 -18.18
CA VAL A 138 17.09 15.83 -17.86
C VAL A 138 18.29 16.78 -17.93
N ASN A 139 18.18 17.81 -18.77
CA ASN A 139 19.17 18.87 -18.92
C ASN A 139 19.08 19.88 -17.75
N SER A 140 20.20 20.51 -17.37
CA SER A 140 20.29 21.53 -16.31
C SER A 140 19.27 22.66 -16.46
N LYS A 141 18.97 23.08 -17.69
CA LYS A 141 18.04 24.17 -17.99
C LYS A 141 16.59 23.89 -17.56
N ILE A 142 16.17 22.62 -17.54
CA ILE A 142 14.80 22.22 -17.19
C ILE A 142 14.69 21.64 -15.77
N LYS A 143 15.79 21.59 -15.00
CA LYS A 143 15.80 21.00 -13.66
C LYS A 143 14.85 21.68 -12.69
N LEU A 144 14.63 22.99 -12.83
CA LEU A 144 13.70 23.76 -11.99
C LEU A 144 12.23 23.57 -12.43
N ALA A 145 11.97 23.19 -13.68
CA ALA A 145 10.61 22.93 -14.16
C ALA A 145 10.04 21.61 -13.64
N ILE A 146 10.90 20.63 -13.32
CA ILE A 146 10.49 19.32 -12.80
C ILE A 146 9.78 19.40 -11.44
N PRO A 147 10.35 20.00 -10.38
CA PRO A 147 9.66 20.10 -9.10
C PRO A 147 8.37 20.91 -9.22
N PHE A 148 8.32 21.92 -10.10
CA PHE A 148 7.10 22.66 -10.39
C PHE A 148 6.04 21.79 -11.07
N ALA A 149 6.43 20.98 -12.08
CA ALA A 149 5.53 20.04 -12.74
C ALA A 149 5.02 18.95 -11.77
N ILE A 150 5.89 18.42 -10.90
CA ILE A 150 5.52 17.48 -9.85
C ILE A 150 4.51 18.11 -8.89
N PHE A 151 4.77 19.34 -8.45
CA PHE A 151 3.85 20.09 -7.59
C PHE A 151 2.49 20.27 -8.26
N LEU A 152 2.46 20.71 -9.53
CA LEU A 152 1.23 20.91 -10.27
C LEU A 152 0.45 19.60 -10.48
N LEU A 153 1.13 18.50 -10.85
CA LEU A 153 0.51 17.18 -10.97
C LEU A 153 -0.05 16.70 -9.62
N PHE A 154 0.69 16.92 -8.54
CA PHE A 154 0.23 16.61 -7.18
C PHE A 154 -1.03 17.41 -6.83
N THR A 155 -1.05 18.72 -7.08
CA THR A 155 -2.22 19.57 -6.82
C THR A 155 -3.43 19.11 -7.63
N VAL A 156 -3.27 18.86 -8.94
CA VAL A 156 -4.35 18.36 -9.79
C VAL A 156 -4.87 17.02 -9.28
N ARG A 157 -3.98 16.10 -8.89
CA ARG A 157 -4.37 14.79 -8.35
C ARG A 157 -5.12 14.94 -7.02
N VAL A 158 -4.66 15.81 -6.11
CA VAL A 158 -5.34 16.08 -4.83
C VAL A 158 -6.74 16.62 -5.08
N ILE A 159 -6.89 17.60 -5.98
CA ILE A 159 -8.21 18.15 -6.33
C ILE A 159 -9.11 17.06 -6.89
N HIS A 160 -8.62 16.26 -7.85
CA HIS A 160 -9.40 15.20 -8.48
C HIS A 160 -9.87 14.13 -7.49
N VAL A 161 -8.99 13.70 -6.59
CA VAL A 161 -9.27 12.60 -5.63
C VAL A 161 -10.00 13.10 -4.36
N SER A 162 -10.01 14.40 -4.10
CA SER A 162 -10.66 14.98 -2.91
C SER A 162 -12.15 14.62 -2.81
N ASN A 163 -12.85 14.53 -3.93
CA ASN A 163 -14.26 14.15 -3.99
C ASN A 163 -14.48 12.71 -3.49
N ASP A 164 -13.62 11.77 -3.87
CA ASP A 164 -13.73 10.37 -3.44
C ASP A 164 -13.59 10.24 -1.92
N PHE A 165 -12.62 10.94 -1.32
CA PHE A 165 -12.45 10.95 0.13
C PHE A 165 -13.57 11.68 0.86
N THR A 166 -14.10 12.76 0.27
CA THR A 166 -15.26 13.47 0.82
C THR A 166 -16.50 12.56 0.83
N ASN A 167 -16.76 11.85 -0.27
CA ASN A 167 -17.85 10.89 -0.37
C ASN A 167 -17.69 9.74 0.63
N ARG A 168 -16.47 9.21 0.78
CA ARG A 168 -16.16 8.19 1.79
C ARG A 168 -16.41 8.68 3.22
N LEU A 169 -16.04 9.92 3.52
CA LEU A 169 -16.30 10.52 4.83
C LEU A 169 -17.80 10.65 5.10
N HIS A 170 -18.59 11.13 4.13
CA HIS A 170 -20.04 11.20 4.25
C HIS A 170 -20.67 9.82 4.42
N TYR A 171 -20.20 8.82 3.68
CA TYR A 171 -20.64 7.44 3.84
C TYR A 171 -20.37 6.93 5.26
N LEU A 172 -19.16 7.15 5.80
CA LEU A 172 -18.83 6.74 7.15
C LEU A 172 -19.69 7.45 8.21
N ARG A 173 -19.95 8.76 8.05
CA ARG A 173 -20.91 9.48 8.93
C ARG A 173 -22.29 8.85 8.91
N ASN A 174 -22.78 8.47 7.72
CA ASN A 174 -24.08 7.80 7.58
C ASN A 174 -24.09 6.42 8.24
N VAL A 175 -22.99 5.66 8.15
CA VAL A 175 -22.85 4.39 8.88
C VAL A 175 -22.97 4.64 10.37
N LEU A 176 -22.16 5.57 10.92
CA LEU A 176 -22.10 5.91 12.35
C LEU A 176 -23.43 6.41 12.92
N ALA A 177 -24.14 7.26 12.17
CA ALA A 177 -25.44 7.81 12.56
C ALA A 177 -26.53 6.73 12.69
N ASN A 178 -26.39 5.61 11.97
CA ASN A 178 -27.37 4.54 11.89
C ASN A 178 -26.90 3.24 12.56
N THR A 179 -25.98 3.33 13.53
CA THR A 179 -25.43 2.18 14.25
C THR A 179 -25.38 2.39 15.75
N SER A 180 -25.37 1.29 16.49
CA SER A 180 -25.13 1.30 17.93
C SER A 180 -23.70 1.77 18.26
N PRO A 181 -23.41 2.14 19.53
CA PRO A 181 -22.08 2.57 19.95
C PRO A 181 -20.96 1.57 19.65
N LYS A 182 -21.27 0.27 19.58
CA LYS A 182 -20.32 -0.77 19.16
C LYS A 182 -20.97 -1.73 18.19
N VAL A 183 -20.47 -1.77 16.96
CA VAL A 183 -21.08 -2.55 15.88
C VAL A 183 -20.04 -3.31 15.08
N ILE A 184 -20.39 -4.55 14.73
CA ILE A 184 -19.70 -5.38 13.74
C ILE A 184 -20.55 -5.36 12.47
N ILE A 185 -19.97 -4.92 11.37
CA ILE A 185 -20.65 -4.85 10.07
C ILE A 185 -20.00 -5.87 9.13
N PRO A 186 -20.74 -6.88 8.64
CA PRO A 186 -20.26 -7.77 7.58
C PRO A 186 -19.80 -6.99 6.34
N ILE A 187 -18.71 -7.42 5.71
CA ILE A 187 -18.14 -6.74 4.53
C ILE A 187 -19.15 -6.60 3.38
N GLU A 188 -20.10 -7.53 3.25
CA GLU A 188 -21.14 -7.52 2.22
C GLU A 188 -22.15 -6.38 2.42
N LYS A 189 -22.22 -5.82 3.62
CA LYS A 189 -23.07 -4.65 3.94
C LYS A 189 -22.33 -3.32 3.75
N LEU A 190 -21.04 -3.35 3.42
CA LEU A 190 -20.26 -2.15 3.15
C LEU A 190 -20.12 -1.90 1.65
N ASP A 191 -20.29 -0.66 1.23
CA ASP A 191 -19.92 -0.25 -0.12
C ASP A 191 -18.39 -0.14 -0.23
N MET A 192 -17.76 -1.23 -0.68
CA MET A 192 -16.31 -1.31 -0.85
C MET A 192 -15.78 -0.42 -1.99
N ASN A 193 -16.64 0.02 -2.93
CA ASN A 193 -16.23 0.98 -3.95
C ASN A 193 -15.99 2.37 -3.34
N ILE A 194 -16.73 2.70 -2.29
CA ILE A 194 -16.58 3.95 -1.53
C ILE A 194 -15.51 3.81 -0.44
N MET A 195 -15.58 2.73 0.36
CA MET A 195 -14.69 2.54 1.52
C MET A 195 -13.23 2.34 1.11
N LYS A 196 -12.98 1.74 -0.06
CA LYS A 196 -11.66 1.31 -0.60
C LYS A 196 -10.94 0.26 0.24
N TYR A 197 -10.99 0.37 1.57
CA TYR A 197 -10.32 -0.53 2.51
C TYR A 197 -10.98 -0.50 3.90
N THR A 198 -10.85 -1.59 4.64
CA THR A 198 -11.52 -1.82 5.94
C THR A 198 -10.59 -1.63 7.14
N TRP A 199 -9.27 -1.72 6.97
CA TRP A 199 -8.32 -1.76 8.09
C TRP A 199 -8.34 -0.52 8.98
N GLY A 200 -8.66 0.64 8.40
CA GLY A 200 -8.77 1.91 9.12
C GLY A 200 -10.13 2.14 9.77
N LEU A 201 -11.17 1.36 9.43
CA LEU A 201 -12.56 1.67 9.78
C LEU A 201 -12.79 1.83 11.29
N ALA A 202 -12.21 0.92 12.10
CA ALA A 202 -12.34 0.97 13.55
C ALA A 202 -11.76 2.24 14.17
N TYR A 203 -10.61 2.68 13.68
CA TYR A 203 -9.93 3.88 14.17
C TYR A 203 -10.63 5.15 13.67
N GLU A 204 -11.00 5.17 12.39
CA GLU A 204 -11.67 6.32 11.78
C GLU A 204 -13.07 6.53 12.35
N GLY A 205 -13.85 5.46 12.50
CA GLY A 205 -15.20 5.53 13.09
C GLY A 205 -15.15 6.06 14.52
N TRP A 206 -14.19 5.60 15.31
CA TRP A 206 -13.96 6.11 16.66
C TRP A 206 -13.58 7.58 16.66
N LEU A 207 -12.56 7.95 15.89
CA LEU A 207 -12.06 9.32 15.86
C LEU A 207 -13.14 10.28 15.38
N LEU A 208 -13.83 9.93 14.30
CA LEU A 208 -14.87 10.76 13.69
C LEU A 208 -16.06 10.97 14.63
N SER A 209 -16.60 9.90 15.21
CA SER A 209 -17.70 10.01 16.18
C SER A 209 -17.31 10.86 17.39
N THR A 210 -16.09 10.69 17.90
CA THR A 210 -15.60 11.44 19.06
C THR A 210 -15.42 12.93 18.76
N LEU A 211 -14.82 13.26 17.61
CA LEU A 211 -14.59 14.65 17.21
C LEU A 211 -15.89 15.39 16.88
N GLU A 212 -16.85 14.74 16.23
CA GLU A 212 -18.06 15.41 15.73
C GLU A 212 -19.22 15.40 16.73
N SER A 213 -19.34 14.35 17.56
CA SER A 213 -20.49 14.19 18.48
C SER A 213 -20.11 14.21 19.97
N GLY A 214 -18.81 14.18 20.29
CA GLY A 214 -18.32 14.01 21.66
C GLY A 214 -18.60 12.62 22.25
N LYS A 215 -19.15 11.68 21.46
CA LYS A 215 -19.40 10.29 21.85
C LYS A 215 -18.51 9.37 21.04
N THR A 216 -17.98 8.34 21.67
CA THR A 216 -17.23 7.30 20.97
C THR A 216 -18.15 6.22 20.43
N GLN A 217 -17.98 5.92 19.14
CA GLN A 217 -18.56 4.75 18.50
C GLN A 217 -17.45 3.89 17.88
N SER A 218 -17.49 2.59 18.13
CA SER A 218 -16.58 1.62 17.53
C SER A 218 -17.30 0.82 16.45
N VAL A 219 -16.83 0.94 15.22
CA VAL A 219 -17.34 0.20 14.06
C VAL A 219 -16.22 -0.68 13.52
N VAL A 220 -16.43 -1.98 13.40
CA VAL A 220 -15.45 -2.88 12.77
C VAL A 220 -16.09 -3.64 11.61
N CYS A 221 -15.31 -3.90 10.56
CA CYS A 221 -15.76 -4.71 9.44
C CYS A 221 -15.44 -6.19 9.71
N GLU A 222 -16.42 -7.08 9.59
CA GLU A 222 -16.18 -8.53 9.57
C GLU A 222 -15.86 -8.95 8.14
N GLU A 223 -14.59 -9.29 7.87
CA GLU A 223 -14.12 -9.71 6.53
C GLU A 223 -14.37 -11.20 6.27
N THR A 224 -14.45 -12.00 7.33
CA THR A 224 -14.78 -13.43 7.27
C THR A 224 -15.86 -13.75 8.29
N PRO A 225 -16.83 -14.64 7.98
CA PRO A 225 -17.91 -14.95 8.89
C PRO A 225 -17.41 -15.40 10.28
N ASN A 226 -17.95 -14.80 11.34
CA ASN A 226 -17.60 -15.07 12.74
C ASN A 226 -16.18 -14.66 13.16
N GLN A 227 -15.50 -13.79 12.41
CA GLN A 227 -14.15 -13.30 12.74
C GLN A 227 -14.05 -12.79 14.18
N PHE A 228 -15.11 -12.16 14.70
CA PHE A 228 -15.13 -11.53 16.03
C PHE A 228 -16.01 -12.23 17.06
N ARG A 229 -16.52 -13.44 16.76
CA ARG A 229 -17.50 -14.14 17.61
C ARG A 229 -17.07 -14.27 19.07
N ASN A 230 -15.77 -14.54 19.31
CA ASN A 230 -15.24 -14.73 20.66
C ASN A 230 -15.17 -13.45 21.50
N PHE A 231 -15.26 -12.28 20.86
CA PHE A 231 -15.08 -10.99 21.52
C PHE A 231 -16.37 -10.16 21.57
N GLN A 232 -17.47 -10.66 21.01
CA GLN A 232 -18.71 -9.92 20.87
C GLN A 232 -19.26 -9.44 22.23
N ASN A 233 -19.10 -10.26 23.28
CA ASN A 233 -19.55 -9.97 24.64
C ASN A 233 -18.54 -9.20 25.50
N ASP A 234 -17.34 -8.91 24.97
CA ASP A 234 -16.30 -8.20 25.72
C ASP A 234 -16.48 -6.68 25.60
N LYS A 235 -16.80 -6.05 26.72
CA LYS A 235 -16.98 -4.59 26.81
C LYS A 235 -15.66 -3.82 26.86
N MET A 236 -14.56 -4.50 27.19
CA MET A 236 -13.27 -3.91 27.49
C MET A 236 -12.25 -4.07 26.34
N ILE A 237 -12.71 -4.52 25.17
CA ILE A 237 -11.88 -4.70 23.99
C ILE A 237 -12.24 -3.69 22.90
N PHE A 238 -11.23 -3.29 22.15
CA PHE A 238 -11.37 -2.58 20.88
C PHE A 238 -11.10 -3.56 19.74
N LEU A 239 -12.13 -3.81 18.94
CA LEU A 239 -12.02 -4.68 17.77
C LEU A 239 -11.48 -3.92 16.58
N THR A 240 -10.50 -4.52 15.89
CA THR A 240 -9.95 -4.00 14.64
C THR A 240 -9.63 -5.16 13.69
N ASN A 241 -9.56 -4.88 12.39
CA ASN A 241 -9.20 -5.88 11.37
C ASN A 241 -7.74 -6.34 11.44
N THR A 242 -6.90 -5.69 12.25
CA THR A 242 -5.46 -6.01 12.35
C THR A 242 -5.12 -6.67 13.68
N GLN A 243 -5.45 -6.01 14.79
CA GLN A 243 -5.19 -6.52 16.12
C GLN A 243 -6.22 -5.98 17.10
N ASN A 244 -6.95 -6.89 17.75
CA ASN A 244 -7.85 -6.54 18.83
C ASN A 244 -7.02 -6.10 20.05
N LYS A 245 -7.41 -5.02 20.71
CA LYS A 245 -6.65 -4.46 21.85
C LYS A 245 -7.53 -4.30 23.08
N PRO A 246 -7.10 -4.79 24.25
CA PRO A 246 -7.72 -4.40 25.51
C PRO A 246 -7.68 -2.88 25.67
N TYR A 247 -8.73 -2.29 26.20
CA TYR A 247 -8.82 -0.85 26.43
C TYR A 247 -7.71 -0.34 27.34
N GLN A 248 -7.16 -1.17 28.24
CA GLN A 248 -6.04 -0.81 29.10
C GLN A 248 -4.79 -0.40 28.30
N GLU A 249 -4.58 -0.98 27.12
CA GLU A 249 -3.44 -0.69 26.24
C GLU A 249 -3.65 0.55 25.37
N ILE A 250 -4.89 1.04 25.29
CA ILE A 250 -5.25 2.19 24.46
C ILE A 250 -5.00 3.47 25.24
N LYS A 251 -4.24 4.40 24.64
CA LYS A 251 -3.92 5.70 25.26
C LYS A 251 -5.17 6.58 25.35
N ASN A 252 -5.54 6.96 26.57
CA ASN A 252 -6.68 7.85 26.86
C ASN A 252 -6.61 9.21 26.15
N LEU A 253 -5.40 9.67 25.81
CA LEU A 253 -5.18 10.95 25.13
C LEU A 253 -5.90 11.01 23.77
N TYR A 254 -6.05 9.89 23.08
CA TYR A 254 -6.56 9.84 21.71
C TYR A 254 -7.93 9.15 21.60
N PHE A 255 -8.36 8.44 22.64
CA PHE A 255 -9.50 7.52 22.57
C PHE A 255 -10.32 7.58 23.86
N GLN A 256 -11.56 8.08 23.76
CA GLN A 256 -12.54 8.01 24.85
C GLN A 256 -13.17 6.62 24.90
N LYS A 257 -12.97 5.86 25.96
CA LYS A 257 -13.32 4.44 26.02
C LYS A 257 -14.80 4.24 26.37
N ASP A 258 -15.53 3.47 25.57
CA ASP A 258 -16.88 3.02 25.92
C ASP A 258 -16.86 1.65 26.60
N THR A 259 -16.90 1.63 27.93
CA THR A 259 -16.90 0.38 28.72
C THR A 259 -18.30 -0.16 29.00
N THR A 260 -19.34 0.49 28.46
CA THR A 260 -20.74 0.19 28.82
C THR A 260 -21.40 -0.75 27.84
N HIS A 261 -21.08 -0.65 26.55
CA HIS A 261 -21.67 -1.45 25.48
C HIS A 261 -20.79 -2.64 25.05
N VAL A 262 -21.47 -3.67 24.54
CA VAL A 262 -20.90 -4.82 23.83
C VAL A 262 -21.08 -4.64 22.32
N TYR A 263 -20.30 -5.35 21.51
CA TYR A 263 -20.46 -5.29 20.05
C TYR A 263 -21.74 -6.00 19.60
N GLN A 264 -22.48 -5.36 18.71
CA GLN A 264 -23.68 -5.93 18.09
C GLN A 264 -23.42 -6.22 16.61
N LEU A 265 -23.82 -7.40 16.14
CA LEU A 265 -23.79 -7.71 14.71
C LEU A 265 -24.95 -6.99 14.02
N LYS A 266 -24.65 -6.25 12.95
CA LYS A 266 -25.65 -5.55 12.13
C LYS A 266 -26.08 -6.38 10.94
#